data_AF-A0A957S3S1-F1
#
_entry.id   AF-A0A957S3S1-F1
#
_cell.length_a   1.000
_cell.length_b   1.000
_cell.length_c   1.000
_cell.angle_alpha   90.00
_cell.angle_beta   90.00
_cell.angle_gamma   90.00
#
_symmetry.space_group_name_H-M   'P 1'
#
loop_
_entity.id
_entity.type
_entity.pdbx_description
1 polymer ?
#
loop_
_entity_poly.entity_id
_entity_poly.type
_entity_poly.pdbx_seq_one_letter_code
_entity_poly.pdbx_strand_id
1 'polypeptide(L)'
;LSLADRPDPSSFIRTFSGTDRDIADFLVHDVLDRLAPDIIAFLLKTSILGRICAKLADAVTGRADSAQRLAEIEQANLFLISLDRDRIWYRYHHLFADLLVSMLRQRHPEMVAALHRKAADWLTGHGLTSEAVHHALAAGDTEQAAALVESCCMPLIQQSHITRVREWLNSLPEAVVRQSPRLQLAKVWILFHMSQALP
;
A
#
# COMPACT_ATOMS: atom_id res chain seq x y z
N LEU A 1 22.96 13.92 -21.79
CA LEU A 1 21.80 13.90 -22.70
C LEU A 1 20.57 14.24 -21.88
N SER A 2 19.91 15.36 -22.16
CA SER A 2 18.62 15.65 -21.54
C SER A 2 17.58 14.69 -22.14
N LEU A 3 17.01 13.83 -21.31
CA LEU A 3 16.00 12.82 -21.67
C LEU A 3 14.57 13.41 -21.70
N ALA A 4 14.48 14.74 -21.60
CA ALA A 4 13.28 15.55 -21.43
C ALA A 4 12.22 15.48 -22.54
N ASP A 5 12.55 14.90 -23.69
CA ASP A 5 11.75 14.99 -24.93
C ASP A 5 11.05 13.67 -25.33
N ARG A 6 10.97 12.69 -24.42
CA ARG A 6 10.23 11.45 -24.71
C ARG A 6 8.76 11.58 -24.29
N PRO A 7 7.80 11.28 -25.18
CA PRO A 7 6.37 11.44 -24.92
C PRO A 7 5.77 10.40 -23.96
N ASP A 8 6.54 9.41 -23.50
CA ASP A 8 6.06 8.35 -22.62
C ASP A 8 7.06 8.03 -21.49
N PRO A 9 6.82 8.56 -20.27
CA PRO A 9 7.65 8.27 -19.09
C PRO A 9 7.74 6.76 -18.78
N SER A 10 6.67 6.00 -19.05
CA SER A 10 6.59 4.57 -18.73
C SER A 10 7.53 3.71 -19.59
N SER A 11 7.78 4.12 -20.84
CA SER A 11 8.72 3.45 -21.74
C SER A 11 10.17 3.48 -21.24
N PHE A 12 10.53 4.47 -20.42
CA PHE A 12 11.88 4.63 -19.88
C PHE A 12 12.24 3.47 -18.96
N ILE A 13 11.41 3.18 -17.96
CA ILE A 13 11.68 2.10 -16.98
C ILE A 13 11.79 0.72 -17.67
N ARG A 14 11.06 0.49 -18.76
CA ARG A 14 11.17 -0.75 -19.53
C ARG A 14 12.47 -0.92 -20.31
N THR A 15 13.14 0.18 -20.64
CA THR A 15 14.30 0.19 -21.55
C THR A 15 15.60 0.51 -20.79
N PHE A 16 15.52 0.87 -19.51
CA PHE A 16 16.64 1.43 -18.78
C PHE A 16 17.43 0.36 -18.03
N SER A 17 18.75 0.37 -18.20
CA SER A 17 19.72 -0.54 -17.56
C SER A 17 20.64 0.17 -16.56
N GLY A 18 20.27 1.37 -16.09
CA GLY A 18 21.05 2.16 -15.13
C GLY A 18 20.82 1.73 -13.68
N THR A 19 21.41 2.47 -12.73
CA THR A 19 21.24 2.20 -11.30
C THR A 19 19.91 2.77 -10.77
N ASP A 20 19.40 2.23 -9.67
CA ASP A 20 18.15 2.70 -9.03
C ASP A 20 18.17 4.20 -8.72
N ARG A 21 19.36 4.77 -8.45
CA ARG A 21 19.55 6.19 -8.19
C ARG A 21 19.31 7.05 -9.42
N ASP A 22 19.80 6.63 -10.58
CA ASP A 22 19.62 7.37 -11.84
C ASP A 22 18.13 7.41 -12.25
N ILE A 23 17.40 6.33 -11.97
CA ILE A 23 15.95 6.24 -12.21
C ILE A 23 15.19 7.18 -11.26
N ALA A 24 15.57 7.20 -9.97
CA ALA A 24 14.96 8.08 -8.99
C ALA A 24 15.17 9.56 -9.35
N ASP A 25 16.39 9.95 -9.74
CA ASP A 25 16.70 11.34 -10.11
C ASP A 25 15.91 11.78 -11.35
N PHE A 26 15.76 10.91 -12.36
CA PHE A 26 14.89 11.16 -13.52
C PHE A 26 13.42 11.33 -13.11
N LEU A 27 12.88 10.41 -12.30
CA LEU A 27 11.48 10.48 -11.87
C LEU A 27 11.18 11.78 -11.10
N VAL A 28 12.13 12.26 -10.30
CA VAL A 28 11.97 13.54 -9.59
C VAL A 28 12.01 14.73 -10.55
N HIS A 29 13.10 14.90 -11.30
CA HIS A 29 13.36 16.14 -12.04
C HIS A 29 12.62 16.23 -13.38
N ASP A 30 12.44 15.10 -14.08
CA ASP A 30 11.84 15.09 -15.41
C ASP A 30 10.35 14.80 -15.39
N VAL A 31 9.86 14.08 -14.38
CA VAL A 31 8.43 13.75 -14.25
C VAL A 31 7.77 14.63 -13.21
N LEU A 32 8.14 14.52 -11.94
CA LEU A 32 7.40 15.17 -10.85
C LEU A 32 7.49 16.69 -10.89
N ASP A 33 8.65 17.28 -11.19
CA ASP A 33 8.82 18.74 -11.24
C ASP A 33 7.99 19.43 -12.35
N ARG A 34 7.48 18.67 -13.33
CA ARG A 34 6.61 19.18 -14.40
C ARG A 34 5.12 19.07 -14.07
N LEU A 35 4.76 18.41 -12.98
CA LEU A 35 3.36 18.20 -12.60
C LEU A 35 2.81 19.37 -11.79
N ALA A 36 1.52 19.61 -11.95
CA ALA A 36 0.81 20.56 -11.10
C ALA A 36 0.91 20.11 -9.62
N PRO A 37 1.05 21.05 -8.66
CA PRO A 37 1.18 20.71 -7.24
C PRO A 37 0.06 19.81 -6.70
N ASP A 38 -1.17 19.97 -7.22
CA ASP A 38 -2.32 19.15 -6.84
C ASP A 38 -2.16 17.68 -7.24
N ILE A 39 -1.58 17.40 -8.41
CA ILE A 39 -1.31 16.04 -8.88
C ILE A 39 -0.23 15.39 -8.03
N ILE A 40 0.84 16.14 -7.69
CA ILE A 40 1.90 15.65 -6.80
C ILE A 40 1.31 15.30 -5.43
N ALA A 41 0.47 16.18 -4.88
CA ALA A 41 -0.19 15.92 -3.60
C ALA A 41 -1.10 14.67 -3.64
N PHE A 42 -1.80 14.46 -4.76
CA PHE A 42 -2.60 13.25 -4.98
C PHE A 42 -1.71 12.00 -5.01
N LEU A 43 -0.69 11.98 -5.87
CA LEU A 43 0.26 10.86 -6.02
C LEU A 43 0.93 10.48 -4.70
N LEU A 44 1.40 11.47 -3.93
CA LEU A 44 2.01 11.23 -2.63
C LEU A 44 1.02 10.60 -1.65
N LYS A 45 -0.21 11.12 -1.54
CA LYS A 45 -1.21 10.60 -0.59
C LYS A 45 -1.71 9.19 -0.95
N THR A 46 -1.78 8.85 -2.24
CA THR A 46 -2.23 7.53 -2.71
C THR A 46 -1.08 6.53 -2.84
N SER A 47 0.18 6.96 -2.79
CA SER A 47 1.36 6.08 -2.97
C SER A 47 1.46 4.94 -1.96
N ILE A 48 0.89 5.11 -0.75
CA ILE A 48 0.89 4.08 0.30
C ILE A 48 -0.02 2.89 -0.03
N LEU A 49 -0.89 3.01 -1.05
CA LEU A 49 -1.89 2.02 -1.39
C LEU A 49 -1.31 1.01 -2.36
N GLY A 50 -1.33 -0.27 -1.97
CA GLY A 50 -0.88 -1.37 -2.83
C GLY A 50 -1.77 -1.59 -4.06
N ARG A 51 -3.04 -1.20 -4.00
CA ARG A 51 -3.99 -1.12 -5.11
C ARG A 51 -4.93 0.05 -4.87
N ILE A 52 -5.37 0.71 -5.93
CA ILE A 52 -6.10 1.97 -5.85
C ILE A 52 -7.35 1.87 -6.71
N CYS A 53 -8.51 2.19 -6.15
CA CYS A 53 -9.68 2.56 -6.94
C CYS A 53 -10.12 3.97 -6.54
N ALA A 54 -10.93 4.62 -7.36
CA ALA A 54 -11.36 6.01 -7.14
C ALA A 54 -11.97 6.23 -5.73
N LYS A 55 -12.85 5.33 -5.29
CA LYS A 55 -13.52 5.43 -3.98
C LYS A 55 -12.55 5.30 -2.79
N LEU A 56 -11.54 4.44 -2.90
CA LEU A 56 -10.50 4.32 -1.88
C LEU A 56 -9.59 5.55 -1.87
N ALA A 57 -9.22 6.05 -3.05
CA ALA A 57 -8.44 7.28 -3.18
C ALA A 57 -9.19 8.48 -2.59
N ASP A 58 -10.50 8.61 -2.83
CA ASP A 58 -11.34 9.65 -2.23
C ASP A 58 -11.32 9.59 -0.70
N ALA A 59 -11.51 8.40 -0.13
CA ALA A 59 -11.50 8.19 1.31
C ALA A 59 -10.15 8.56 1.95
N VAL A 60 -9.04 8.19 1.32
CA VAL A 60 -7.68 8.45 1.83
C VAL A 60 -7.30 9.93 1.68
N THR A 61 -7.56 10.50 0.50
CA THR A 61 -7.17 11.88 0.17
C THR A 61 -8.12 12.93 0.74
N GLY A 62 -9.35 12.55 1.10
CA GLY A 62 -10.43 13.45 1.51
C GLY A 62 -11.07 14.19 0.32
N ARG A 63 -10.99 13.61 -0.88
CA ARG A 63 -11.47 14.19 -2.13
C ARG A 63 -12.76 13.51 -2.61
N ALA A 64 -13.32 14.04 -3.70
CA ALA A 64 -14.45 13.44 -4.41
C ALA A 64 -14.21 13.35 -5.94
N ASP A 65 -13.05 13.80 -6.42
CA ASP A 65 -12.66 13.84 -7.83
C ASP A 65 -11.58 12.80 -8.18
N SER A 66 -11.32 11.79 -7.33
CA SER A 66 -10.22 10.84 -7.54
C SER A 66 -10.36 10.03 -8.82
N ALA A 67 -11.59 9.79 -9.31
CA ALA A 67 -11.81 9.14 -10.60
C ALA A 67 -11.22 9.95 -11.76
N GLN A 68 -11.45 11.27 -11.77
CA GLN A 68 -10.88 12.16 -12.77
C GLN A 68 -9.36 12.23 -12.64
N ARG A 69 -8.83 12.32 -11.41
CA ARG A 69 -7.37 12.35 -11.17
C ARG A 69 -6.68 11.08 -11.65
N LEU A 70 -7.25 9.92 -11.40
CA LEU A 70 -6.71 8.64 -11.89
C LEU A 70 -6.73 8.58 -13.41
N ALA A 71 -7.78 9.06 -14.07
CA ALA A 71 -7.85 9.13 -15.53
C ALA A 71 -6.80 10.09 -16.12
N GLU A 72 -6.59 11.26 -15.52
CA GLU A 72 -5.53 12.21 -15.93
C GLU A 72 -4.13 11.58 -15.78
N ILE A 73 -3.87 10.88 -14.68
CA ILE A 73 -2.61 10.18 -14.41
C ILE A 73 -2.38 9.03 -15.40
N GLU A 74 -3.43 8.26 -15.70
CA GLU A 74 -3.39 7.18 -16.70
C GLU A 74 -3.07 7.75 -18.09
N GLN A 75 -3.77 8.82 -18.51
CA GLN A 75 -3.57 9.47 -19.81
C GLN A 75 -2.18 10.09 -19.96
N ALA A 76 -1.62 10.60 -18.86
CA ALA A 76 -0.27 11.14 -18.82
C ALA A 76 0.83 10.05 -18.74
N ASN A 77 0.47 8.77 -18.79
CA ASN A 77 1.39 7.62 -18.64
C ASN A 77 2.29 7.72 -17.40
N LEU A 78 1.74 8.23 -16.28
CA LEU A 78 2.47 8.43 -15.02
C LEU A 78 2.55 7.13 -14.20
N PHE A 79 3.04 6.07 -14.86
CA PHE A 79 3.34 4.78 -14.25
C PHE A 79 2.16 4.13 -13.50
N LEU A 80 0.93 4.44 -13.91
CA LEU A 80 -0.29 3.84 -13.40
C LEU A 80 -0.71 2.67 -14.31
N ILE A 81 -0.95 1.50 -13.71
CA ILE A 81 -1.24 0.26 -14.41
C ILE A 81 -2.63 -0.21 -13.98
N SER A 82 -3.54 -0.43 -14.94
CA SER A 82 -4.85 -1.06 -14.66
C SER A 82 -4.66 -2.53 -14.27
N LEU A 83 -5.37 -2.97 -13.23
CA LEU A 83 -5.36 -4.33 -12.71
C LEU A 83 -6.54 -5.17 -13.21
N ASP A 84 -7.55 -4.53 -13.78
CA ASP A 84 -8.74 -5.17 -14.33
C ASP A 84 -9.09 -4.58 -15.71
N ARG A 85 -10.04 -5.24 -16.40
CA ARG A 85 -10.50 -4.83 -17.73
C ARG A 85 -11.38 -3.58 -17.67
N ASP A 86 -12.09 -3.41 -16.55
CA ASP A 86 -13.07 -2.35 -16.35
C ASP A 86 -12.42 -1.03 -15.86
N ARG A 87 -11.10 -1.04 -15.66
CA ARG A 87 -10.28 0.07 -15.16
C ARG A 87 -10.79 0.63 -13.84
N ILE A 88 -11.17 -0.25 -12.93
CA ILE A 88 -11.63 0.12 -11.59
C ILE A 88 -10.45 0.16 -10.63
N TRP A 89 -9.61 -0.87 -10.68
CA TRP A 89 -8.44 -1.00 -9.84
C TRP A 89 -7.16 -0.72 -10.61
N TYR A 90 -6.29 0.05 -9.98
CA TYR A 90 -5.01 0.45 -10.51
C TYR A 90 -3.89 0.15 -9.52
N ARG A 91 -2.66 0.14 -10.02
CA ARG A 91 -1.44 0.11 -9.21
C ARG A 91 -0.40 1.03 -9.81
N TYR A 92 0.36 1.73 -8.98
CA TYR A 92 1.60 2.36 -9.43
C TYR A 92 2.66 1.31 -9.77
N HIS A 93 3.57 1.64 -10.67
CA HIS A 93 4.80 0.88 -10.82
C HIS A 93 5.57 0.90 -9.50
N HIS A 94 6.13 -0.23 -9.06
CA HIS A 94 6.74 -0.40 -7.73
C HIS A 94 7.83 0.65 -7.44
N LEU A 95 8.78 0.87 -8.35
CA LEU A 95 9.82 1.90 -8.19
C LEU A 95 9.24 3.32 -8.01
N PHE A 96 8.16 3.63 -8.73
CA PHE A 96 7.51 4.94 -8.62
C PHE A 96 6.75 5.07 -7.29
N ALA A 97 6.06 4.01 -6.86
CA ALA A 97 5.42 3.95 -5.56
C ALA A 97 6.44 4.12 -4.42
N ASP A 98 7.55 3.40 -4.47
CA ASP A 98 8.61 3.45 -3.44
C ASP A 98 9.23 4.84 -3.34
N LEU A 99 9.49 5.48 -4.48
CA LEU A 99 9.95 6.88 -4.55
C LEU A 99 8.93 7.82 -3.90
N LEU A 100 7.66 7.73 -4.29
CA LEU A 100 6.59 8.59 -3.74
C LEU A 100 6.40 8.38 -2.24
N VAL A 101 6.46 7.14 -1.75
CA VAL A 101 6.36 6.82 -0.31
C VAL A 101 7.57 7.39 0.44
N SER A 102 8.77 7.29 -0.12
CA SER A 102 9.98 7.90 0.45
C SER A 102 9.84 9.42 0.56
N MET A 103 9.38 10.07 -0.50
CA MET A 103 9.12 11.51 -0.53
C MET A 103 8.02 11.91 0.46
N LEU A 104 6.93 11.15 0.57
CA LEU A 104 5.87 11.39 1.54
C LEU A 104 6.41 11.34 2.96
N ARG A 105 7.21 10.32 3.31
CA ARG A 105 7.83 10.19 4.64
C ARG A 105 8.82 11.31 4.94
N GLN A 106 9.54 11.81 3.94
CA GLN A 106 10.50 12.88 4.11
C GLN A 106 9.82 14.26 4.26
N ARG A 107 8.80 14.54 3.44
CA ARG A 107 8.16 15.86 3.38
C ARG A 107 7.00 16.02 4.35
N HIS A 108 6.26 14.94 4.60
CA HIS A 108 5.02 14.94 5.39
C HIS A 108 4.93 13.70 6.31
N PRO A 109 5.94 13.43 7.17
CA PRO A 109 5.93 12.27 8.07
C PRO A 109 4.68 12.21 8.96
N GLU A 110 4.16 13.38 9.35
CA GLU A 110 2.96 13.52 10.18
C GLU A 110 1.68 12.98 9.51
N MET A 111 1.65 12.94 8.17
CA MET A 111 0.46 12.49 7.43
C MET A 111 0.41 10.96 7.27
N VAL A 112 1.55 10.28 7.35
CA VAL A 112 1.68 8.85 6.98
C VAL A 112 0.72 7.98 7.78
N ALA A 113 0.74 8.10 9.11
CA ALA A 113 -0.13 7.29 9.98
C ALA A 113 -1.61 7.57 9.72
N ALA A 114 -1.99 8.83 9.51
CA ALA A 114 -3.38 9.22 9.23
C ALA A 114 -3.88 8.68 7.89
N LEU A 115 -3.05 8.68 6.85
CA LEU A 115 -3.40 8.11 5.55
C LEU A 115 -3.59 6.59 5.64
N HIS A 116 -2.70 5.91 6.35
CA HIS A 116 -2.85 4.47 6.60
C HIS A 116 -4.13 4.15 7.40
N ARG A 117 -4.47 4.93 8.44
CA ARG A 117 -5.71 4.72 9.19
C ARG A 117 -6.95 4.87 8.30
N LYS A 118 -7.04 5.93 7.50
CA LYS A 118 -8.14 6.12 6.53
C LYS A 118 -8.28 4.96 5.55
N ALA A 119 -7.14 4.46 5.05
CA ALA A 119 -7.14 3.29 4.17
C ALA A 119 -7.66 2.05 4.91
N ALA A 120 -7.18 1.78 6.13
CA ALA A 120 -7.62 0.66 6.95
C ALA A 120 -9.13 0.70 7.21
N ASP A 121 -9.67 1.87 7.58
CA ASP A 121 -11.10 2.07 7.84
C ASP A 121 -11.95 1.75 6.60
N TRP A 122 -11.57 2.32 5.45
CA TRP A 122 -12.29 2.09 4.20
C TRP A 122 -12.23 0.62 3.78
N LEU A 123 -11.04 0.01 3.82
CA LEU A 123 -10.83 -1.39 3.42
C LEU A 123 -11.62 -2.34 4.32
N THR A 124 -11.70 -2.05 5.63
CA THR A 124 -12.51 -2.81 6.59
C THR A 124 -13.98 -2.77 6.20
N GLY A 125 -14.53 -1.58 5.91
CA GLY A 125 -15.93 -1.41 5.49
C GLY A 125 -16.27 -2.10 4.15
N HIS A 126 -15.28 -2.44 3.35
CA HIS A 126 -15.45 -3.10 2.04
C HIS A 126 -15.03 -4.58 2.04
N GLY A 127 -14.76 -5.16 3.23
CA GLY A 127 -14.42 -6.58 3.37
C GLY A 127 -13.00 -6.97 2.92
N LEU A 128 -12.15 -5.99 2.61
CA LEU A 128 -10.75 -6.19 2.18
C LEU A 128 -9.81 -6.33 3.39
N THR A 129 -10.16 -7.26 4.28
CA THR A 129 -9.59 -7.37 5.63
C THR A 129 -8.06 -7.54 5.63
N SER A 130 -7.51 -8.32 4.71
CA SER A 130 -6.05 -8.53 4.64
C SER A 130 -5.27 -7.25 4.33
N GLU A 131 -5.82 -6.38 3.47
CA GLU A 131 -5.21 -5.08 3.16
C GLU A 131 -5.44 -4.12 4.33
N ALA A 132 -6.62 -4.16 4.95
CA ALA A 132 -6.93 -3.36 6.14
C ALA A 132 -5.95 -3.62 7.30
N VAL A 133 -5.62 -4.89 7.58
CA VAL A 133 -4.62 -5.25 8.61
C VAL A 133 -3.26 -4.62 8.30
N HIS A 134 -2.80 -4.70 7.05
CA HIS A 134 -1.53 -4.10 6.65
C HIS A 134 -1.50 -2.60 6.93
N HIS A 135 -2.58 -1.89 6.55
CA HIS A 135 -2.69 -0.46 6.79
C HIS A 135 -2.82 -0.11 8.28
N ALA A 136 -3.57 -0.88 9.07
CA ALA A 136 -3.68 -0.64 10.52
C ALA A 136 -2.33 -0.81 11.23
N LEU A 137 -1.56 -1.85 10.87
CA LEU A 137 -0.20 -2.04 11.38
C LEU A 137 0.73 -0.89 10.97
N ALA A 138 0.69 -0.47 9.71
CA ALA A 138 1.51 0.64 9.20
C ALA A 138 1.12 2.01 9.80
N ALA A 139 -0.13 2.17 10.24
CA ALA A 139 -0.56 3.34 11.01
C ALA A 139 -0.09 3.33 12.47
N GLY A 140 0.45 2.21 12.96
CA GLY A 140 0.73 2.00 14.38
C GLY A 140 -0.53 1.79 15.23
N ASP A 141 -1.67 1.53 14.60
CA ASP A 141 -2.96 1.35 15.27
C ASP A 141 -3.10 -0.10 15.77
N THR A 142 -2.43 -0.39 16.88
CA THR A 142 -2.27 -1.76 17.37
C THR A 142 -3.58 -2.40 17.81
N GLU A 143 -4.52 -1.61 18.34
CA GLU A 143 -5.85 -2.09 18.74
C GLU A 143 -6.69 -2.45 17.52
N GLN A 144 -6.76 -1.56 16.52
CA GLN A 144 -7.49 -1.85 15.29
C GLN A 144 -6.87 -3.03 14.53
N ALA A 145 -5.54 -3.08 14.43
CA ALA A 145 -4.84 -4.18 13.79
C ALA A 145 -5.12 -5.52 14.49
N ALA A 146 -5.09 -5.56 15.82
CA ALA A 146 -5.40 -6.78 16.57
C ALA A 146 -6.85 -7.24 16.36
N ALA A 147 -7.81 -6.33 16.40
CA ALA A 147 -9.22 -6.64 16.14
C ALA A 147 -9.44 -7.20 14.72
N LEU A 148 -8.80 -6.60 13.71
CA LEU A 148 -8.86 -7.08 12.34
C LEU A 148 -8.22 -8.46 12.19
N VAL A 149 -7.03 -8.68 12.76
CA VAL A 149 -6.37 -9.99 12.74
C VAL A 149 -7.25 -11.04 13.44
N GLU A 150 -7.82 -10.72 14.60
CA GLU A 150 -8.68 -11.62 15.35
C GLU A 150 -9.92 -12.05 14.54
N SER A 151 -10.49 -11.12 13.77
CA SER A 151 -11.65 -11.40 12.92
C SER A 151 -11.35 -12.37 11.76
N CYS A 152 -10.11 -12.43 11.27
CA CYS A 152 -9.77 -13.17 10.05
C CYS A 152 -8.72 -14.28 10.23
N CYS A 153 -8.06 -14.39 11.39
CA CYS A 153 -6.94 -15.30 11.59
C CYS A 153 -7.32 -16.78 11.38
N MET A 154 -8.43 -17.23 11.95
CA MET A 154 -8.85 -18.64 11.86
C MET A 154 -9.24 -19.07 10.43
N PRO A 155 -10.08 -18.31 9.69
CA PRO A 155 -10.34 -18.61 8.28
C PRO A 155 -9.08 -18.66 7.42
N LEU A 156 -8.14 -17.73 7.63
CA LEU A 156 -6.88 -17.69 6.85
C LEU A 156 -5.97 -18.86 7.19
N ILE A 157 -5.89 -19.26 8.46
CA ILE A 157 -5.16 -20.46 8.89
C ILE A 157 -5.73 -21.71 8.20
N GLN A 158 -7.05 -21.86 8.16
CA GLN A 158 -7.72 -22.98 7.49
C GLN A 158 -7.47 -23.01 5.97
N GLN A 159 -7.22 -21.85 5.37
CA GLN A 159 -6.86 -21.68 3.96
C GLN A 159 -5.34 -21.80 3.71
N SER A 160 -4.57 -22.31 4.68
CA SER A 160 -3.12 -22.48 4.61
C SER A 160 -2.33 -21.16 4.46
N HIS A 161 -2.92 -20.01 4.80
CA HIS A 161 -2.24 -18.71 4.82
C HIS A 161 -1.52 -18.44 6.16
N ILE A 162 -0.95 -19.49 6.74
CA ILE A 162 -0.34 -19.52 8.08
C ILE A 162 0.79 -18.49 8.20
N THR A 163 1.65 -18.36 7.19
CA THR A 163 2.79 -17.43 7.20
C THR A 163 2.36 -15.98 7.36
N ARG A 164 1.28 -15.57 6.67
CA ARG A 164 0.76 -14.20 6.73
C ARG A 164 0.19 -13.87 8.11
N VAL A 165 -0.60 -14.78 8.66
CA VAL A 165 -1.17 -14.62 10.02
C VAL A 165 -0.04 -14.55 11.06
N ARG A 166 1.00 -15.35 10.90
CA ARG A 166 2.20 -15.31 11.75
C ARG A 166 2.92 -13.96 11.67
N GLU A 167 3.13 -13.42 10.48
CA GLU A 167 3.76 -12.11 10.28
C GLU A 167 2.98 -10.99 10.96
N TRP A 168 1.65 -11.02 10.86
CA TRP A 168 0.79 -10.07 11.57
C TRP A 168 0.87 -10.21 13.08
N LEU A 169 0.79 -11.44 13.61
CA LEU A 169 0.92 -11.69 15.05
C LEU A 169 2.29 -11.25 15.58
N ASN A 170 3.36 -11.37 14.79
CA ASN A 170 4.69 -10.92 15.16
C ASN A 170 4.87 -9.40 15.09
N SER A 171 4.02 -8.71 14.31
CA SER A 171 4.00 -7.25 14.19
C SER A 171 3.15 -6.57 15.26
N LEU A 172 2.29 -7.32 15.95
CA LEU A 172 1.48 -6.83 17.06
C LEU A 172 2.29 -6.82 18.37
N PRO A 173 2.09 -5.83 19.26
CA PRO A 173 2.67 -5.85 20.59
C PRO A 173 2.22 -7.09 21.38
N GLU A 174 3.16 -7.75 22.07
CA GLU A 174 2.86 -8.98 22.80
C GLU A 174 1.78 -8.77 23.87
N ALA A 175 1.74 -7.59 24.49
CA ALA A 175 0.70 -7.23 25.47
C ALA A 175 -0.72 -7.31 24.87
N VAL A 176 -0.90 -6.86 23.62
CA VAL A 176 -2.20 -6.90 22.93
C VAL A 176 -2.57 -8.33 22.57
N VAL A 177 -1.60 -9.10 22.04
CA VAL A 177 -1.82 -10.52 21.72
C VAL A 177 -2.21 -11.31 22.96
N ARG A 178 -1.61 -11.03 24.13
CA ARG A 178 -1.93 -11.71 25.40
C ARG A 178 -3.32 -11.40 25.94
N GLN A 179 -3.91 -10.28 25.56
CA GLN A 179 -5.26 -9.88 26.00
C GLN A 179 -6.37 -10.54 25.18
N SER A 180 -6.06 -11.07 23.99
CA SER A 180 -7.04 -11.74 23.13
C SER A 180 -6.83 -13.27 23.12
N PRO A 181 -7.74 -14.05 23.75
CA PRO A 181 -7.67 -15.50 23.73
C PRO A 181 -7.66 -16.11 22.32
N ARG A 182 -8.35 -15.48 21.36
CA ARG A 182 -8.38 -15.95 19.96
C ARG A 182 -7.03 -15.75 19.28
N LEU A 183 -6.38 -14.60 19.49
CA LEU A 183 -5.02 -14.37 18.96
C LEU A 183 -4.00 -15.31 19.61
N GLN A 184 -4.12 -15.57 20.92
CA GLN A 184 -3.28 -16.56 21.61
C GLN A 184 -3.48 -17.96 21.03
N LEU A 185 -4.73 -18.39 20.84
CA LEU A 185 -5.03 -19.70 20.26
C LEU A 185 -4.45 -19.82 18.83
N ALA A 186 -4.62 -18.79 18.00
CA ALA A 186 -4.02 -18.74 16.67
C ALA A 186 -2.49 -18.87 16.74
N LYS A 187 -1.83 -18.13 17.65
CA LYS A 187 -0.38 -18.21 17.85
C LYS A 187 0.07 -19.61 18.26
N VAL A 188 -0.60 -20.23 19.24
CA VAL A 188 -0.28 -21.59 19.71
C VAL A 188 -0.47 -22.60 18.58
N TRP A 189 -1.57 -22.51 17.84
CA TRP A 189 -1.85 -23.41 16.73
C TRP A 189 -0.78 -23.32 15.63
N ILE A 190 -0.36 -22.09 15.26
CA ILE A 190 0.71 -21.87 14.29
C ILE A 190 2.01 -22.50 14.77
N LEU A 191 2.40 -22.28 16.03
CA LEU A 191 3.63 -22.85 16.61
C LEU A 191 3.60 -24.38 16.61
N PHE A 192 2.47 -24.97 17.00
CA PHE A 192 2.29 -26.41 17.01
C PHE A 192 2.42 -27.00 15.60
N HIS A 193 1.73 -26.41 14.61
CA HIS A 193 1.79 -26.89 13.23
C HIS A 193 3.20 -26.75 12.62
N MET A 194 3.92 -25.66 12.92
CA MET A 194 5.30 -25.48 12.47
C MET A 194 6.29 -26.43 13.15
N SER A 195 6.07 -26.78 14.42
CA SER A 195 6.91 -27.75 15.13
C SER A 195 6.81 -29.17 14.55
N GLN A 196 5.69 -29.50 13.88
CA GLN A 196 5.50 -30.77 13.18
C GLN A 196 6.04 -30.76 11.74
N ALA A 197 6.47 -29.61 11.22
CA ALA A 197 6.93 -29.44 9.85
C ALA A 197 8.47 -29.47 9.69
N LEU A 198 9.23 -29.65 10.78
CA LEU A 198 10.66 -29.96 10.69
C LEU A 198 10.86 -31.48 10.59
N PRO A 199 11.53 -31.99 9.53
CA PRO A 199 11.87 -33.40 9.39
C PRO A 199 12.93 -33.86 10.41
#